data_AF-Q18226-F1
#
_entry.id   AF-Q18226-F1
#
_cell.length_a   1.000
_cell.length_b   1.000
_cell.length_c   1.000
_cell.angle_alpha   90.00
_cell.angle_beta   90.00
_cell.angle_gamma   90.00
#
_symmetry.space_group_name_H-M   'P 1'
#
loop_
_entity.id
_entity.type
_entity.pdbx_description
1 polymer ?
#
loop_
_entity_poly.entity_id
_entity_poly.type
_entity_poly.pdbx_seq_one_letter_code
_entity_poly.pdbx_strand_id
1 'polypeptide(L)'
;MKGVALKLVPRVNATSKNGCLKEVDNATKINSICESAPNTAKLLHSCIFPKIPTTVCSQYSLSPHKTHFAMFMEMCGSELTGRIKFKSDEQVKSVICQIIFFLVAARKKSGYSHNDFHKRNILINDTRKETICYKVEGTEYVLKTSGVWVTVIDYEGNTFDDEGNRADFLRLDGIFNDLKMQMKGKDGKHVCIKSN
;
A
#
# COMPACT_ATOMS: atom_id res chain seq x y z
N MET A 1 -4.30 -15.98 -13.23
CA MET A 1 -4.68 -14.58 -13.49
C MET A 1 -4.52 -13.82 -12.18
N LYS A 2 -3.76 -12.72 -12.12
CA LYS A 2 -3.74 -11.88 -10.90
C LYS A 2 -5.13 -11.23 -10.76
N GLY A 3 -5.72 -11.27 -9.58
CA GLY A 3 -7.02 -10.65 -9.35
C GLY A 3 -6.97 -9.13 -9.53
N VAL A 4 -8.14 -8.52 -9.71
CA VAL A 4 -8.33 -7.06 -9.78
C VAL A 4 -9.18 -6.63 -8.59
N ALA A 5 -8.75 -5.58 -7.90
CA ALA A 5 -9.54 -4.89 -6.90
C ALA A 5 -10.27 -3.70 -7.56
N LEU A 6 -11.52 -3.47 -7.17
CA LEU A 6 -12.35 -2.37 -7.66
C LEU A 6 -12.72 -1.45 -6.48
N LYS A 7 -12.24 -0.21 -6.49
CA LYS A 7 -12.70 0.85 -5.59
C LYS A 7 -13.80 1.63 -6.31
N LEU A 8 -15.02 1.65 -5.76
CA LEU A 8 -16.13 2.47 -6.24
C LEU A 8 -16.37 3.61 -5.28
N VAL A 9 -16.34 4.84 -5.79
CA VAL A 9 -16.59 6.04 -4.99
C VAL A 9 -17.80 6.78 -5.57
N PRO A 10 -18.91 6.94 -4.82
CA PRO A 10 -20.06 7.69 -5.30
C PRO A 10 -19.68 9.16 -5.44
N ARG A 11 -19.96 9.75 -6.60
CA ARG A 11 -19.76 11.18 -6.83
C ARG A 11 -20.96 11.93 -6.26
N VAL A 12 -20.81 12.42 -5.04
CA VAL A 12 -21.88 13.07 -4.27
C VAL A 12 -21.95 14.58 -4.54
N ASN A 13 -20.81 15.22 -4.77
CA ASN A 13 -20.66 16.66 -4.99
C ASN A 13 -19.32 17.00 -5.68
N ALA A 14 -19.05 18.29 -5.92
CA ALA A 14 -17.79 18.75 -6.51
C ALA A 14 -16.56 18.32 -5.69
N THR A 15 -16.64 18.35 -4.36
CA THR A 15 -15.56 17.92 -3.46
C THR A 15 -15.19 16.45 -3.67
N SER A 16 -16.18 15.55 -3.69
CA SER A 16 -15.95 14.12 -3.95
C SER A 16 -15.34 13.85 -5.33
N LYS A 17 -15.71 14.65 -6.34
CA LYS A 17 -15.11 14.59 -7.67
C LYS A 17 -13.62 14.95 -7.60
N ASN A 18 -13.28 16.03 -6.90
CA ASN A 18 -11.89 16.48 -6.75
C ASN A 18 -11.05 15.46 -5.96
N GLY A 19 -11.62 14.85 -4.90
CA GLY A 19 -10.97 13.76 -4.16
C GLY A 19 -10.64 12.56 -5.04
N CYS A 20 -11.59 12.09 -5.85
CA CYS A 20 -11.36 10.98 -6.80
C CYS A 20 -10.28 11.31 -7.84
N LEU A 21 -10.32 12.52 -8.42
CA LEU A 21 -9.33 12.95 -9.40
C LEU A 21 -7.94 13.08 -8.77
N LYS A 22 -7.86 13.59 -7.54
CA LYS A 22 -6.61 13.66 -6.77
C LYS A 22 -6.06 12.27 -6.48
N GLU A 23 -6.90 11.31 -6.07
CA GLU A 23 -6.46 9.94 -5.82
C GLU A 23 -5.90 9.28 -7.08
N VAL A 24 -6.51 9.52 -8.25
CA VAL A 24 -6.00 9.01 -9.55
C VAL A 24 -4.67 9.64 -9.92
N ASP A 25 -4.55 10.96 -9.75
CA ASP A 25 -3.30 11.68 -9.98
C ASP A 25 -2.19 11.12 -9.07
N ASN A 26 -2.50 10.96 -7.79
CA ASN A 26 -1.58 10.35 -6.82
C ASN A 26 -1.23 8.90 -7.17
N ALA A 27 -2.20 8.07 -7.56
CA ALA A 27 -1.96 6.70 -8.00
C ALA A 27 -1.11 6.62 -9.28
N THR A 28 -1.23 7.62 -10.16
CA THR A 28 -0.38 7.74 -11.35
C THR A 28 1.03 8.15 -10.96
N LYS A 29 1.19 9.12 -10.06
CA LYS A 29 2.48 9.56 -9.52
C LYS A 29 3.19 8.46 -8.74
N ILE A 30 2.47 7.53 -8.10
CA ILE A 30 3.06 6.35 -7.47
C ILE A 30 3.92 5.53 -8.45
N ASN A 31 3.61 5.51 -9.75
CA ASN A 31 4.47 4.85 -10.73
C ASN A 31 5.89 5.43 -10.79
N SER A 32 6.06 6.73 -10.48
CA SER A 32 7.40 7.37 -10.43
C SER A 32 8.28 6.88 -9.29
N ILE A 33 7.69 6.32 -8.22
CA ILE A 33 8.44 5.76 -7.08
C ILE A 33 8.62 4.25 -7.16
N CYS A 34 7.87 3.55 -8.03
CA CYS A 34 7.88 2.08 -8.12
C CYS A 34 9.26 1.47 -8.37
N GLU A 35 10.15 2.18 -9.08
CA GLU A 35 11.53 1.71 -9.29
C GLU A 35 12.36 1.72 -8.00
N SER A 36 12.10 2.68 -7.10
CA SER A 36 12.78 2.80 -5.80
C SER A 36 12.10 2.00 -4.70
N ALA A 37 10.77 1.90 -4.75
CA ALA A 37 9.91 1.28 -3.74
C ALA A 37 8.83 0.41 -4.43
N PRO A 38 9.13 -0.86 -4.72
CA PRO A 38 8.30 -1.68 -5.62
C PRO A 38 7.03 -2.26 -4.98
N ASN A 39 6.81 -2.03 -3.68
CA ASN A 39 5.67 -2.52 -2.91
C ASN A 39 4.49 -1.53 -2.88
N THR A 40 4.10 -1.05 -4.06
CA THR A 40 2.92 -0.20 -4.29
C THR A 40 1.87 -0.95 -5.11
N ALA A 41 0.60 -0.60 -4.93
CA ALA A 41 -0.48 -1.10 -5.75
C ALA A 41 -0.59 -0.27 -7.03
N LYS A 42 -0.58 -0.94 -8.18
CA LYS A 42 -0.72 -0.26 -9.46
C LYS A 42 -2.18 0.04 -9.78
N LEU A 43 -2.44 1.27 -10.22
CA LEU A 43 -3.67 1.61 -10.92
C LEU A 43 -3.63 0.99 -12.32
N LEU A 44 -4.59 0.13 -12.62
CA LEU A 44 -4.73 -0.55 -13.91
C LEU A 44 -5.60 0.26 -14.86
N HIS A 45 -6.70 0.81 -14.33
CA HIS A 45 -7.63 1.64 -15.09
C HIS A 45 -8.47 2.50 -14.15
N SER A 46 -8.96 3.63 -14.64
CA SER A 46 -9.95 4.42 -13.93
C SER A 46 -10.99 4.97 -14.89
N CYS A 47 -12.25 4.97 -14.49
CA CYS A 47 -13.33 5.48 -15.32
C CYS A 47 -14.51 6.01 -14.49
N ILE A 48 -15.45 6.66 -15.17
CA ILE A 48 -16.68 7.16 -14.56
C ILE A 48 -17.84 6.30 -15.05
N PHE A 49 -18.60 5.74 -14.11
CA PHE A 49 -19.85 5.04 -14.39
C PHE A 49 -21.03 5.98 -14.15
N PRO A 50 -21.75 6.43 -15.19
CA PRO A 50 -22.91 7.31 -15.03
C PRO A 50 -24.07 6.60 -14.33
N LYS A 51 -24.22 5.30 -14.57
CA LYS A 51 -25.17 4.41 -13.89
C LYS A 51 -24.51 3.05 -13.66
N ILE A 52 -24.76 2.48 -12.50
CA ILE A 52 -24.42 1.09 -12.17
C ILE A 52 -25.71 0.27 -12.24
N PRO A 53 -25.71 -0.95 -12.83
CA PRO A 53 -26.89 -1.79 -12.88
C PRO A 53 -27.49 -2.01 -11.50
N THR A 54 -28.83 -1.94 -11.38
CA THR A 54 -29.53 -2.02 -10.09
C THR A 54 -29.22 -3.31 -9.34
N THR A 55 -29.01 -4.42 -10.04
CA THR A 55 -28.60 -5.71 -9.46
C THR A 55 -27.28 -5.61 -8.71
N VAL A 56 -26.29 -4.91 -9.28
CA VAL A 56 -24.99 -4.65 -8.64
C VAL A 56 -25.17 -3.68 -7.48
N CYS A 57 -26.00 -2.65 -7.65
CA CYS A 57 -26.27 -1.70 -6.58
C CYS A 57 -26.85 -2.35 -5.33
N SER A 58 -27.81 -3.26 -5.48
CA SER A 58 -28.41 -4.00 -4.36
C SER A 58 -27.40 -4.90 -3.65
N GLN A 59 -26.49 -5.53 -4.40
CA GLN A 59 -25.47 -6.41 -3.83
C GLN A 59 -24.42 -5.67 -2.99
N TYR A 60 -24.07 -4.44 -3.38
CA TYR A 60 -22.97 -3.68 -2.78
C TYR A 60 -23.42 -2.39 -2.06
N SER A 61 -24.71 -2.25 -1.79
CA SER A 61 -25.29 -1.06 -1.13
C SER A 61 -24.95 0.26 -1.84
N LEU A 62 -24.94 0.27 -3.17
CA LEU A 62 -24.66 1.45 -4.01
C LEU A 62 -25.96 2.14 -4.44
N SER A 63 -25.85 3.38 -4.93
CA SER A 63 -27.01 4.13 -5.43
C SER A 63 -27.11 4.07 -6.97
N PRO A 64 -28.16 3.47 -7.56
CA PRO A 64 -28.25 3.31 -9.02
C PRO A 64 -28.37 4.63 -9.79
N HIS A 65 -28.71 5.72 -9.10
CA HIS A 65 -28.92 7.05 -9.69
C HIS A 65 -27.72 7.98 -9.51
N LYS A 66 -26.67 7.54 -8.80
CA LYS A 66 -25.45 8.33 -8.64
C LYS A 66 -24.42 7.92 -9.67
N THR A 67 -23.72 8.92 -10.20
CA THR A 67 -22.47 8.67 -10.92
C THR A 67 -21.43 8.14 -9.93
N HIS A 68 -20.68 7.12 -10.32
CA HIS A 68 -19.59 6.55 -9.54
C HIS A 68 -18.28 6.75 -10.27
N PHE A 69 -17.23 7.03 -9.49
CA PHE A 69 -15.88 6.87 -9.94
C PHE A 69 -15.42 5.44 -9.66
N ALA A 70 -14.71 4.83 -10.60
CA ALA A 70 -14.18 3.48 -10.48
C ALA A 70 -12.67 3.48 -10.68
N MET A 71 -11.96 2.84 -9.76
CA MET A 71 -10.53 2.54 -9.88
C MET A 71 -10.34 1.03 -9.86
N PHE A 72 -9.71 0.52 -10.92
CA PHE A 72 -9.29 -0.87 -11.03
C PHE A 72 -7.83 -0.94 -10.64
N MET A 73 -7.51 -1.70 -9.60
CA MET A 73 -6.18 -1.83 -9.03
C MET A 73 -5.75 -3.29 -8.99
N GLU A 74 -4.45 -3.55 -8.85
CA GLU A 74 -3.98 -4.90 -8.57
C GLU A 74 -4.57 -5.43 -7.25
N MET A 75 -4.95 -6.71 -7.21
CA MET A 75 -5.30 -7.38 -5.95
C MET A 75 -4.03 -7.66 -5.14
N CYS A 76 -3.93 -7.06 -3.95
CA CYS A 76 -2.69 -7.00 -3.17
C CYS A 76 -2.74 -7.73 -1.81
N GLY A 77 -3.75 -8.56 -1.59
CA GLY A 77 -3.87 -9.40 -0.39
C GLY A 77 -4.83 -8.83 0.65
N SER A 78 -4.51 -9.02 1.93
CA SER A 78 -5.38 -8.69 3.07
C SER A 78 -4.77 -7.60 3.94
N GLU A 79 -5.61 -6.77 4.56
CA GLU A 79 -5.17 -5.71 5.48
C GLU A 79 -4.33 -6.26 6.63
N LEU A 80 -3.28 -5.53 7.02
CA LEU A 80 -2.41 -5.82 8.16
C LEU A 80 -3.17 -5.59 9.48
N THR A 81 -4.11 -6.48 9.75
CA THR A 81 -4.95 -6.47 10.95
C THR A 81 -4.64 -7.74 11.76
N GLY A 82 -5.24 -7.86 12.96
CA GLY A 82 -5.10 -9.07 13.78
C GLY A 82 -5.65 -10.36 13.16
N ARG A 83 -6.21 -10.29 11.93
CA ARG A 83 -6.67 -11.46 11.17
C ARG A 83 -5.53 -12.20 10.47
N ILE A 84 -4.41 -11.52 10.21
CA ILE A 84 -3.24 -12.15 9.60
C ILE A 84 -2.50 -12.95 10.67
N LYS A 85 -2.15 -14.19 10.35
CA LYS A 85 -1.34 -15.05 11.21
C LYS A 85 -0.01 -15.35 10.51
N PHE A 86 1.05 -14.70 10.97
CA PHE A 86 2.39 -14.98 10.47
C PHE A 86 2.84 -16.39 10.90
N LYS A 87 3.53 -17.06 9.98
CA LYS A 87 4.03 -18.44 10.14
C LYS A 87 5.33 -18.47 10.95
N SER A 88 6.12 -17.39 10.94
CA SER A 88 7.36 -17.26 11.71
C SER A 88 7.70 -15.80 12.05
N ASP A 89 8.65 -15.61 12.97
CA ASP A 89 9.17 -14.29 13.36
C ASP A 89 9.88 -13.59 12.18
N GLU A 90 10.45 -14.35 11.25
CA GLU A 90 11.09 -13.84 10.02
C GLU A 90 10.10 -13.19 9.07
N GLN A 91 8.84 -13.66 9.04
CA GLN A 91 7.80 -13.00 8.26
C GLN A 91 7.46 -11.65 8.87
N VAL A 92 7.29 -11.58 10.19
CA VAL A 92 7.04 -10.32 10.90
C VAL A 92 8.17 -9.32 10.66
N LYS A 93 9.42 -9.75 10.84
CA LYS A 93 10.59 -8.90 10.55
C LYS A 93 10.64 -8.44 9.10
N SER A 94 10.33 -9.32 8.14
CA SER A 94 10.29 -8.94 6.74
C SER A 94 9.22 -7.87 6.47
N VAL A 95 8.03 -7.99 7.06
CA VAL A 95 6.98 -6.96 6.96
C VAL A 95 7.46 -5.62 7.52
N ILE A 96 8.06 -5.61 8.72
CA ILE A 96 8.62 -4.40 9.33
C ILE A 96 9.64 -3.76 8.39
N CYS A 97 10.60 -4.55 7.89
CA CYS A 97 11.64 -4.03 7.00
C CYS A 97 11.07 -3.52 5.67
N GLN A 98 10.13 -4.24 5.05
CA GLN A 98 9.48 -3.81 3.80
C GLN A 98 8.71 -2.48 3.97
N ILE A 99 8.08 -2.26 5.13
CA ILE A 99 7.41 -1.00 5.47
C ILE A 99 8.43 0.14 5.60
N ILE A 100 9.51 -0.08 6.37
CA ILE A 100 10.54 0.96 6.58
C ILE A 100 11.20 1.33 5.25
N PHE A 101 11.64 0.33 4.49
CA PHE A 101 12.32 0.57 3.21
C PHE A 101 11.39 1.22 2.18
N PHE A 102 10.10 0.87 2.16
CA PHE A 102 9.13 1.59 1.34
C PHE A 102 9.10 3.08 1.67
N LEU A 103 8.88 3.43 2.94
CA LEU A 103 8.77 4.83 3.35
C LEU A 103 10.06 5.61 3.07
N VAL A 104 11.22 5.03 3.39
CA VAL A 104 12.52 5.66 3.16
C VAL A 104 12.78 5.85 1.67
N ALA A 105 12.62 4.79 0.86
CA ALA A 105 12.91 4.86 -0.56
C ALA A 105 11.95 5.79 -1.31
N ALA A 106 10.65 5.72 -1.01
CA ALA A 106 9.64 6.60 -1.62
C ALA A 106 9.92 8.07 -1.27
N ARG A 107 10.18 8.37 0.01
CA ARG A 107 10.47 9.73 0.46
C ARG A 107 11.74 10.29 -0.17
N LYS A 108 12.81 9.51 -0.22
CA LYS A 108 14.09 9.91 -0.84
C LYS A 108 14.01 10.05 -2.36
N LYS A 109 13.06 9.36 -3.01
CA LYS A 109 12.86 9.45 -4.45
C LYS A 109 12.08 10.69 -4.87
N SER A 110 11.08 11.11 -4.09
CA SER A 110 10.11 12.12 -4.55
C SER A 110 9.49 12.98 -3.45
N GLY A 111 10.08 13.08 -2.25
CA GLY A 111 9.44 13.74 -1.11
C GLY A 111 8.06 13.15 -0.76
N TYR A 112 7.88 11.85 -1.00
CA TYR A 112 6.61 11.16 -0.79
C TYR A 112 6.20 11.15 0.69
N SER A 113 4.92 11.44 0.94
CA SER A 113 4.23 11.20 2.20
C SER A 113 2.83 10.67 1.93
N HIS A 114 2.44 9.60 2.60
CA HIS A 114 1.11 9.00 2.51
C HIS A 114 0.05 9.80 3.27
N ASN A 115 0.42 10.42 4.39
CA ASN A 115 -0.42 11.26 5.25
C ASN A 115 -1.58 10.54 5.98
N ASP A 116 -1.94 9.32 5.58
CA ASP A 116 -2.88 8.43 6.28
C ASP A 116 -2.29 7.02 6.47
N PHE A 117 -1.03 6.97 6.90
CA PHE A 117 -0.29 5.72 7.01
C PHE A 117 -0.71 4.90 8.24
N HIS A 118 -1.64 3.96 8.04
CA HIS A 118 -2.11 3.06 9.10
C HIS A 118 -2.25 1.62 8.62
N LYS A 119 -2.36 0.67 9.56
CA LYS A 119 -2.36 -0.76 9.28
C LYS A 119 -3.39 -1.28 8.27
N ARG A 120 -4.55 -0.60 8.10
CA ARG A 120 -5.53 -0.95 7.06
C ARG A 120 -5.13 -0.54 5.64
N ASN A 121 -4.19 0.40 5.51
CA ASN A 121 -3.62 0.84 4.23
C ASN A 121 -2.35 0.06 3.87
N ILE A 122 -2.08 -1.01 4.62
CA ILE A 122 -0.97 -1.94 4.39
C ILE A 122 -1.59 -3.31 4.15
N LEU A 123 -1.46 -3.81 2.93
CA LEU A 123 -1.89 -5.15 2.55
C LEU A 123 -0.71 -6.12 2.61
N ILE A 124 -1.00 -7.35 3.02
CA ILE A 124 -0.05 -8.46 3.08
C ILE A 124 -0.57 -9.60 2.20
N ASN A 125 0.33 -10.18 1.43
CA ASN A 125 0.05 -11.37 0.63
C ASN A 125 1.19 -12.39 0.74
N ASP A 126 0.87 -13.66 0.53
CA ASP A 126 1.91 -14.69 0.34
C ASP A 126 2.62 -14.45 -1.01
N THR A 127 3.93 -14.67 -1.06
CA THR A 127 4.73 -14.52 -2.29
C THR A 127 5.75 -15.64 -2.46
N ARG A 128 6.04 -15.98 -3.71
CA ARG A 128 7.14 -16.88 -4.09
C ARG A 128 8.45 -16.14 -4.39
N LYS A 129 8.41 -14.80 -4.49
CA LYS A 129 9.63 -14.01 -4.67
C LYS A 129 10.46 -14.10 -3.40
N GLU A 130 11.72 -14.51 -3.50
CA GLU A 130 12.60 -14.66 -2.34
C GLU A 130 13.09 -13.33 -1.78
N THR A 131 13.25 -12.34 -2.66
CA THR A 131 13.77 -11.02 -2.32
C THR A 131 12.96 -9.88 -2.97
N ILE A 132 13.11 -8.70 -2.39
CA ILE A 132 12.63 -7.41 -2.88
C ILE A 132 13.82 -6.43 -2.84
N CYS A 133 13.96 -5.60 -3.87
CA CYS A 133 15.04 -4.62 -3.98
C CYS A 133 14.47 -3.21 -3.82
N TYR A 134 15.13 -2.38 -3.01
CA TYR A 134 14.82 -0.96 -2.83
C TYR A 134 16.01 -0.13 -3.29
N LYS A 135 15.73 1.04 -3.87
CA LYS A 135 16.78 1.99 -4.28
C LYS A 135 16.65 3.28 -3.48
N VAL A 136 17.63 3.55 -2.63
CA VAL A 136 17.69 4.75 -1.76
C VAL A 136 18.93 5.53 -2.13
N GLU A 137 18.75 6.75 -2.64
CA GLU A 137 19.86 7.67 -3.00
C GLU A 137 20.92 7.02 -3.92
N GLY A 138 20.48 6.15 -4.84
CA GLY A 138 21.36 5.45 -5.78
C GLY A 138 21.85 4.08 -5.30
N THR A 139 21.82 3.81 -4.00
CA THR A 139 22.22 2.53 -3.40
C THR A 139 21.07 1.52 -3.44
N GLU A 140 21.39 0.30 -3.85
CA GLU A 140 20.45 -0.82 -3.86
C GLU A 140 20.51 -1.62 -2.56
N TYR A 141 19.34 -1.87 -1.98
CA TYR A 141 19.16 -2.66 -0.77
C TYR A 141 18.27 -3.87 -1.06
N VAL A 142 18.83 -5.06 -0.91
CA VAL A 142 18.10 -6.31 -1.15
C VAL A 142 17.66 -6.92 0.17
N LEU A 143 16.34 -7.11 0.31
CA LEU A 143 15.69 -7.64 1.50
C LEU A 143 15.04 -8.99 1.19
N LYS A 144 15.17 -9.96 2.10
CA LYS A 144 14.42 -11.22 2.03
C LYS A 144 12.93 -10.99 2.34
N THR A 145 12.05 -11.52 1.50
CA THR A 145 10.59 -11.42 1.69
C THR A 145 10.09 -12.38 2.77
N SER A 146 10.83 -13.44 3.09
CA SER A 146 10.37 -14.52 3.98
C SER A 146 9.01 -15.11 3.55
N GLY A 147 8.70 -15.07 2.25
CA GLY A 147 7.43 -15.55 1.69
C GLY A 147 6.24 -14.60 1.90
N VAL A 148 6.45 -13.37 2.40
CA VAL A 148 5.41 -12.34 2.54
C VAL A 148 5.75 -11.09 1.72
N TRP A 149 4.72 -10.51 1.10
CA TRP A 149 4.82 -9.28 0.33
C TRP A 149 3.93 -8.21 0.95
N VAL A 150 4.53 -7.08 1.29
CA VAL A 150 3.81 -5.88 1.75
C VAL A 150 3.35 -5.09 0.53
N THR A 151 2.19 -4.44 0.60
CA THR A 151 1.78 -3.43 -0.38
C THR A 151 1.06 -2.28 0.31
N VAL A 152 1.48 -1.06 0.01
CA VAL A 152 0.82 0.16 0.54
C VAL A 152 -0.24 0.63 -0.44
N ILE A 153 -1.43 0.97 0.05
CA ILE A 153 -2.62 1.34 -0.74
C ILE A 153 -3.27 2.64 -0.24
N ASP A 154 -4.33 3.08 -0.91
CA ASP A 154 -5.16 4.25 -0.58
C ASP A 154 -4.43 5.59 -0.65
N TYR A 155 -4.47 6.21 -1.83
CA TYR A 155 -3.57 7.31 -2.18
C TYR A 155 -4.23 8.70 -2.17
N GLU A 156 -5.45 8.83 -1.66
CA GLU A 156 -6.22 10.08 -1.71
C GLU A 156 -5.50 11.23 -0.98
N GLY A 157 -4.92 10.92 0.18
CA GLY A 157 -4.21 11.87 1.05
C GLY A 157 -2.77 12.14 0.65
N ASN A 158 -2.20 11.37 -0.28
CA ASN A 158 -0.78 11.39 -0.56
C ASN A 158 -0.30 12.76 -1.07
N THR A 159 0.93 13.10 -0.70
CA THR A 159 1.66 14.26 -1.19
C THR A 159 3.01 13.81 -1.72
N PHE A 160 3.51 14.60 -2.66
CA PHE A 160 4.83 14.46 -3.26
C PHE A 160 5.56 15.79 -3.09
N ASP A 161 6.87 15.78 -3.27
CA ASP A 161 7.74 16.95 -3.20
C ASP A 161 7.80 17.63 -1.80
N ASP A 162 7.49 16.88 -0.75
CA ASP A 162 7.60 17.31 0.66
C ASP A 162 8.53 16.39 1.45
N GLU A 163 9.84 16.58 1.25
CA GLU A 163 10.87 15.92 2.05
C GLU A 163 10.94 16.39 3.51
N GLY A 164 10.10 17.34 3.94
CA GLY A 164 10.04 17.78 5.34
C GLY A 164 9.10 16.90 6.17
N ASN A 165 8.03 16.41 5.55
CA ASN A 165 6.99 15.66 6.22
C ASN A 165 7.49 14.30 6.75
N ARG A 166 7.23 14.05 8.04
CA ARG A 166 7.60 12.81 8.76
C ARG A 166 6.40 12.15 9.44
N ALA A 167 5.18 12.58 9.13
CA ALA A 167 3.97 12.11 9.79
C ALA A 167 3.81 10.59 9.70
N ASP A 168 4.19 9.97 8.58
CA ASP A 168 4.11 8.52 8.40
C ASP A 168 5.03 7.76 9.34
N PHE A 169 6.24 8.26 9.60
CA PHE A 169 7.19 7.63 10.51
C PHE A 169 6.70 7.66 11.96
N LEU A 170 5.97 8.69 12.35
CA LEU A 170 5.36 8.79 13.69
C LEU A 170 4.27 7.73 13.90
N ARG A 171 3.65 7.23 12.83
CA ARG A 171 2.61 6.18 12.91
C ARG A 171 3.19 4.76 12.96
N LEU A 172 4.49 4.61 12.73
CA LEU A 172 5.15 3.29 12.75
C LEU A 172 5.12 2.64 14.13
N ASP A 173 5.15 3.42 15.22
CA ASP A 173 5.18 2.86 16.58
C ASP A 173 3.98 1.94 16.85
N GLY A 174 2.76 2.40 16.55
CA GLY A 174 1.54 1.60 16.70
C GLY A 174 1.54 0.34 15.83
N ILE A 175 2.02 0.47 14.57
CA ILE A 175 2.10 -0.67 13.63
C ILE A 175 3.14 -1.70 14.13
N PHE A 176 4.29 -1.25 14.60
CA PHE A 176 5.38 -2.11 15.04
C PHE A 176 5.07 -2.78 16.38
N ASN A 177 4.37 -2.09 17.28
CA ASN A 177 3.87 -2.69 18.50
C ASN A 177 2.87 -3.82 18.19
N ASP A 178 1.92 -3.59 17.28
CA ASP A 178 0.97 -4.63 16.83
C ASP A 178 1.69 -5.85 16.20
N LEU A 179 2.70 -5.60 15.37
CA LEU A 179 3.51 -6.65 14.73
C LEU A 179 4.35 -7.43 15.74
N LYS A 180 4.99 -6.73 16.69
CA LYS A 180 5.79 -7.33 17.76
C LYS A 180 4.97 -8.30 18.60
N MET A 181 3.71 -7.96 18.88
CA MET A 181 2.79 -8.84 19.62
C MET A 181 2.47 -10.15 18.90
N GLN A 182 2.75 -10.25 17.60
CA GLN A 182 2.59 -11.49 16.82
C GLN A 182 3.85 -12.36 16.78
N MET A 183 4.98 -11.86 17.28
CA MET A 183 6.23 -12.62 17.36
C MET A 183 6.19 -13.61 18.52
N LYS A 184 6.72 -14.81 18.31
CA LYS A 184 6.79 -15.88 19.33
C LYS A 184 8.11 -15.87 20.11
N GLY A 185 9.03 -14.97 19.77
CA GLY A 185 10.27 -14.73 20.50
C GLY A 185 11.32 -15.83 20.34
N LYS A 186 11.20 -16.68 19.31
CA LYS A 186 12.06 -17.87 19.17
C LYS A 186 13.16 -17.77 18.12
N ASP A 187 13.08 -16.84 17.18
CA ASP A 187 14.12 -16.72 16.17
C ASP A 187 14.55 -15.28 16.01
N GLY A 188 15.65 -14.92 16.68
CA GLY A 188 16.34 -13.64 16.58
C GLY A 188 17.46 -13.66 15.54
N LYS A 189 17.31 -14.30 14.38
CA LYS A 189 18.35 -14.25 13.34
C LYS A 189 18.20 -13.03 12.45
N HIS A 190 19.36 -12.47 12.07
CA HIS A 190 19.55 -11.23 11.32
C HIS A 190 18.65 -11.14 10.09
N VAL A 191 17.99 -10.00 9.91
CA VAL A 191 17.47 -9.64 8.59
C VAL A 191 18.69 -9.29 7.74
N CYS A 192 19.10 -10.21 6.86
CA CYS A 192 20.20 -9.96 5.93
C CYS A 192 19.80 -8.84 4.97
N ILE A 193 20.35 -7.65 5.19
CA ILE A 193 20.38 -6.56 4.24
C ILE A 193 21.73 -6.68 3.53
N LYS A 194 21.72 -6.92 2.22
CA LYS A 194 22.90 -6.72 1.38
C LYS A 194 22.76 -5.36 0.69
N SER A 195 23.75 -4.50 0.88
CA SER A 195 24.03 -3.37 -0.01
C SER A 195 25.17 -3.79 -0.93
N ASN A 196 25.05 -3.51 -2.23
CA ASN A 196 26.16 -3.64 -3.17
C ASN A 196 27.09 -2.44 -3.07
#